data_AF-A0A653BPB1-F1
#
_entry.id   AF-A0A653BPB1-F1
#
_cell.length_a   1.000
_cell.length_b   1.000
_cell.length_c   1.000
_cell.angle_alpha   90.00
_cell.angle_beta   90.00
_cell.angle_gamma   90.00
#
_symmetry.space_group_name_H-M   'P 1'
#
loop_
_entity.id
_entity.type
_entity.pdbx_description
1 polymer ?
#
loop_
_entity_poly.entity_id
_entity_poly.type
_entity_poly.pdbx_seq_one_letter_code
_entity_poly.pdbx_strand_id
1 'polypeptide(L)'
;MLKKFTIIRELKKYVEFLRKKCDRTPFFLNAWQAIVEDAFHQATTLSSDNLEERLISNFLMLQSCPVIQSLSYEKIMQSCINLGKHEFAALLLQYVPDERRERFYEFFSSKTNLFRDLEKLEKRGLCGTKKVRQWLSSH
;
A
#
# COMPACT_ATOMS: atom_id res chain seq x y z
N MET A 1 12.44 32.88 4.66
CA MET A 1 13.22 31.62 4.65
C MET A 1 13.39 30.98 6.03
N LEU A 2 13.67 31.74 7.10
CA LEU A 2 13.87 31.21 8.47
C LEU A 2 12.74 30.33 9.05
N LYS A 3 11.46 30.68 8.87
CA LYS A 3 10.32 29.88 9.38
C LYS A 3 10.24 28.46 8.80
N LYS A 4 10.64 28.26 7.53
CA LYS A 4 10.62 26.92 6.88
C LYS A 4 11.64 25.97 7.51
N PHE A 5 12.83 26.45 7.86
CA PHE A 5 13.84 25.64 8.52
C PHE A 5 13.45 25.25 9.95
N THR A 6 12.71 26.11 10.66
CA THR A 6 12.18 25.79 11.99
C THR A 6 11.15 24.67 11.93
N ILE A 7 10.20 24.74 10.98
CA ILE A 7 9.19 23.70 10.77
C ILE A 7 9.84 22.36 10.39
N ILE A 8 10.83 22.37 9.49
CA ILE A 8 11.56 21.15 9.11
C ILE A 8 12.27 20.54 10.32
N ARG A 9 12.89 21.37 11.17
CA ARG A 9 13.58 20.91 12.39
C ARG A 9 12.61 20.33 13.42
N GLU A 10 11.43 20.93 13.57
CA GLU A 10 10.39 20.40 14.46
C GLU A 10 9.79 19.10 13.94
N LEU A 11 9.47 19.02 12.65
CA LEU A 11 9.05 17.78 12.00
C LEU A 11 10.08 16.67 12.19
N LYS A 12 11.38 16.96 12.02
CA LYS A 12 12.45 15.99 12.28
C LYS A 12 12.41 15.47 13.72
N LYS A 13 12.20 16.34 14.72
CA LYS A 13 12.07 15.92 16.12
C LYS A 13 10.85 15.02 16.35
N TYR A 14 9.70 15.35 15.74
CA TYR A 14 8.52 14.49 15.82
C TYR A 14 8.74 13.15 15.12
N VAL A 15 9.37 13.13 13.95
CA VAL A 15 9.73 11.90 13.23
C VAL A 15 10.70 11.05 14.04
N GLU A 16 11.71 11.64 14.67
CA GLU A 16 12.65 10.91 15.53
C GLU A 16 11.98 10.37 16.81
N PHE A 17 11.08 11.15 17.41
CA PHE A 17 10.28 10.72 18.56
C PHE A 17 9.37 9.55 18.20
N LEU A 18 8.62 9.69 17.10
CA LEU A 18 7.76 8.64 16.58
C LEU A 18 8.59 7.42 16.26
N ARG A 19 9.70 7.52 15.53
CA ARG A 19 10.60 6.41 15.22
C ARG A 19 11.00 5.59 16.45
N LYS A 20 11.35 6.25 17.57
CA LYS A 20 11.71 5.56 18.83
C LYS A 20 10.52 4.90 19.56
N LYS A 21 9.29 5.29 19.26
CA LYS A 21 8.05 4.78 19.86
C LYS A 21 7.29 3.82 18.94
N CYS A 22 7.47 3.92 17.63
CA CYS A 22 6.81 3.08 16.63
C CYS A 22 7.19 1.61 16.76
N ASP A 23 8.44 1.30 17.12
CA ASP A 23 8.92 -0.08 17.29
C ASP A 23 8.29 -0.81 18.50
N ARG A 24 7.57 -0.10 19.40
CA ARG A 24 7.14 -0.66 20.70
C ARG A 24 5.69 -0.37 21.07
N THR A 25 4.88 0.24 20.21
CA THR A 25 3.52 0.64 20.61
C THR A 25 2.46 0.01 19.69
N PRO A 26 1.78 -1.06 20.12
CA PRO A 26 0.63 -1.63 19.41
C PRO A 26 -0.41 -0.58 19.00
N PHE A 27 -0.55 0.49 19.79
CA PHE A 27 -1.40 1.63 19.47
C PHE A 27 -1.06 2.31 18.14
N PHE A 28 0.22 2.53 17.85
CA PHE A 28 0.64 3.21 16.62
C PHE A 28 0.40 2.32 15.40
N LEU A 29 0.68 1.01 15.52
CA LEU A 29 0.37 0.04 14.48
C LEU A 29 -1.14 -0.03 14.22
N ASN A 30 -1.93 -0.14 15.28
CA ASN A 30 -3.40 -0.19 15.19
C ASN A 30 -3.99 1.09 14.59
N ALA A 31 -3.44 2.26 14.92
CA ALA A 31 -3.87 3.52 14.33
C ALA A 31 -3.61 3.55 12.82
N TRP A 32 -2.41 3.15 12.37
CA TRP A 32 -2.13 3.04 10.94
C TRP A 32 -2.98 1.98 10.25
N GLN A 33 -3.20 0.84 10.89
CA GLN A 33 -4.10 -0.19 10.36
C GLN A 33 -5.51 0.38 10.15
N ALA A 34 -6.05 1.10 11.13
CA ALA A 34 -7.37 1.73 11.03
C ALA A 34 -7.42 2.80 9.93
N ILE A 35 -6.41 3.67 9.84
CA ILE A 35 -6.33 4.73 8.80
C ILE A 35 -6.30 4.11 7.40
N VAL A 36 -5.50 3.07 7.20
CA VAL A 36 -5.39 2.40 5.90
C VAL A 36 -6.70 1.65 5.59
N GLU A 37 -7.22 0.84 6.52
CA GLU A 37 -8.48 0.12 6.30
C GLU A 37 -9.64 1.07 5.97
N ASP A 38 -9.78 2.17 6.70
CA ASP A 38 -10.80 3.19 6.45
C ASP A 38 -10.64 3.84 5.06
N ALA A 39 -9.42 4.23 4.69
CA ALA A 39 -9.16 4.83 3.38
C ALA A 39 -9.59 3.90 2.22
N PHE A 40 -9.31 2.61 2.33
CA PHE A 40 -9.70 1.62 1.32
C PHE A 40 -11.18 1.23 1.40
N HIS A 41 -11.78 1.25 2.60
CA HIS A 41 -13.22 1.06 2.75
C HIS A 41 -14.00 2.20 2.07
N GLN A 42 -13.59 3.46 2.25
CA GLN A 42 -14.20 4.60 1.58
C GLN A 42 -14.10 4.53 0.05
N ALA A 43 -13.12 3.83 -0.51
CA ALA A 43 -13.03 3.63 -1.96
C ALA A 43 -14.18 2.74 -2.48
N THR A 44 -14.74 1.84 -1.64
CA THR A 44 -15.82 0.93 -2.06
C THR A 44 -17.14 1.61 -2.35
N THR A 45 -17.33 2.85 -1.90
CA THR A 45 -18.57 3.61 -2.08
C THR A 45 -18.50 4.59 -3.26
N LEU A 46 -17.38 4.65 -3.98
CA LEU A 46 -17.16 5.59 -5.08
C LEU A 46 -17.63 5.03 -6.43
N SER A 47 -18.01 5.94 -7.33
CA SER A 47 -18.20 5.63 -8.75
C SER A 47 -16.86 5.28 -9.43
N SER A 48 -16.92 4.53 -10.54
CA SER A 48 -15.72 4.04 -11.26
C SER A 48 -14.75 5.16 -11.65
N ASP A 49 -15.28 6.32 -12.04
CA ASP A 49 -14.49 7.41 -12.62
C ASP A 49 -13.56 8.06 -11.59
N ASN A 50 -13.94 8.05 -10.31
CA ASN A 50 -13.12 8.58 -9.22
C ASN A 50 -12.37 7.49 -8.45
N LEU A 51 -12.71 6.22 -8.68
CA LEU A 51 -12.17 5.10 -7.93
C LEU A 51 -10.67 4.95 -8.11
N GLU A 52 -10.19 5.04 -9.36
CA GLU A 52 -8.78 4.79 -9.66
C GLU A 52 -7.86 5.85 -9.05
N GLU A 53 -8.22 7.13 -9.18
CA GLU A 53 -7.49 8.24 -8.56
C GLU A 53 -7.47 8.12 -7.03
N ARG A 54 -8.61 7.72 -6.42
CA ARG A 54 -8.66 7.47 -4.98
C ARG A 54 -7.72 6.34 -4.58
N LEU A 55 -7.73 5.22 -5.30
CA LEU A 55 -6.86 4.09 -5.00
C LEU A 55 -5.38 4.47 -5.13
N ILE A 56 -5.00 5.24 -6.15
CA ILE A 56 -3.64 5.75 -6.30
C ILE A 56 -3.26 6.61 -5.09
N SER A 57 -4.11 7.55 -4.71
CA SER A 57 -3.89 8.39 -3.51
C SER A 57 -3.74 7.54 -2.23
N ASN A 58 -4.57 6.52 -2.06
CA ASN A 58 -4.51 5.64 -0.90
C ASN A 58 -3.21 4.81 -0.88
N PHE A 59 -2.76 4.33 -2.04
CA PHE A 59 -1.49 3.62 -2.14
C PHE A 59 -0.28 4.53 -1.88
N LEU A 60 -0.30 5.78 -2.34
CA LEU A 60 0.76 6.75 -2.03
C LEU A 60 0.82 7.05 -0.53
N MET A 61 -0.34 7.17 0.14
CA MET A 61 -0.41 7.27 1.60
C MET A 61 0.17 6.03 2.26
N LEU A 62 -0.24 4.83 1.81
CA LEU A 62 0.28 3.57 2.33
C LEU A 62 1.79 3.47 2.15
N GLN A 63 2.33 3.86 1.00
CA GLN A 63 3.77 3.87 0.70
C GLN A 63 4.57 4.89 1.53
N SER A 64 3.88 5.85 2.12
CA SER A 64 4.45 6.81 3.07
C SER A 64 4.35 6.32 4.54
N CYS A 65 3.71 5.18 4.78
CA CYS A 65 3.53 4.62 6.13
C CYS A 65 4.87 4.12 6.71
N PRO A 66 5.27 4.58 7.91
CA PRO A 66 6.53 4.16 8.52
C PRO A 66 6.52 2.70 9.02
N VAL A 67 5.34 2.09 9.19
CA VAL A 67 5.16 0.71 9.66
C VAL A 67 4.57 -0.20 8.59
N ILE A 68 4.76 0.14 7.31
CA ILE A 68 4.19 -0.57 6.16
C ILE A 68 4.48 -2.09 6.19
N GLN A 69 5.65 -2.53 6.64
CA GLN A 69 5.96 -3.97 6.68
C GLN A 69 5.23 -4.73 7.80
N SER A 70 4.59 -4.03 8.74
CA SER A 70 3.97 -4.60 9.93
C SER A 70 2.44 -4.61 9.87
N LEU A 71 1.83 -4.02 8.84
CA LEU A 71 0.37 -3.99 8.67
C LEU A 71 -0.18 -5.31 8.10
N SER A 72 -1.47 -5.56 8.33
CA SER A 72 -2.22 -6.64 7.70
C SER A 72 -2.91 -6.12 6.44
N TYR A 73 -2.81 -6.88 5.35
CA TYR A 73 -3.20 -6.45 4.01
C TYR A 73 -4.37 -7.24 3.42
N GLU A 74 -4.76 -8.34 4.06
CA GLU A 74 -5.71 -9.31 3.53
C GLU A 74 -7.08 -8.68 3.24
N LYS A 75 -7.60 -7.85 4.15
CA LYS A 75 -8.86 -7.12 3.94
C LYS A 75 -8.77 -6.12 2.79
N ILE A 76 -7.63 -5.44 2.66
CA ILE A 76 -7.42 -4.41 1.65
C ILE A 76 -7.27 -5.08 0.28
N MET A 77 -6.51 -6.17 0.20
CA MET A 77 -6.41 -7.03 -0.99
C MET A 77 -7.80 -7.51 -1.42
N GLN A 78 -8.59 -8.07 -0.50
CA GLN A 78 -9.94 -8.54 -0.81
C GLN A 78 -10.84 -7.39 -1.32
N SER A 79 -10.74 -6.21 -0.72
CA SER A 79 -11.48 -5.03 -1.17
C SER A 79 -11.11 -4.64 -2.61
N CYS A 80 -9.82 -4.61 -2.93
CA CYS A 80 -9.34 -4.33 -4.29
C CYS A 80 -9.78 -5.41 -5.30
N ILE A 81 -9.76 -6.69 -4.90
CA ILE A 81 -10.25 -7.80 -5.72
C ILE A 81 -11.74 -7.66 -6.00
N ASN A 82 -12.55 -7.34 -4.98
CA ASN A 82 -14.00 -7.16 -5.13
C ASN A 82 -14.35 -5.99 -6.05
N LEU A 83 -13.49 -4.96 -6.09
CA LEU A 83 -13.61 -3.82 -7.00
C LEU A 83 -13.09 -4.11 -8.43
N GLY A 84 -12.59 -5.32 -8.70
CA GLY A 84 -11.98 -5.70 -9.98
C GLY A 84 -10.61 -5.06 -10.23
N LYS A 85 -10.06 -4.37 -9.22
CA LYS A 85 -8.78 -3.64 -9.26
C LYS A 85 -7.63 -4.57 -8.84
N HIS A 86 -7.46 -5.65 -9.60
CA HIS A 86 -6.53 -6.74 -9.28
C HIS A 86 -5.06 -6.28 -9.23
N GLU A 87 -4.68 -5.30 -10.03
CA GLU A 87 -3.34 -4.70 -10.07
C GLU A 87 -2.97 -4.03 -8.75
N PHE A 88 -3.94 -3.37 -8.10
CA PHE A 88 -3.76 -2.79 -6.78
C PHE A 88 -3.66 -3.89 -5.72
N ALA A 89 -4.52 -4.91 -5.78
CA ALA A 89 -4.44 -6.05 -4.88
C ALA A 89 -3.07 -6.78 -4.98
N ALA A 90 -2.60 -7.03 -6.20
CA ALA A 90 -1.31 -7.66 -6.46
C ALA A 90 -0.14 -6.82 -5.95
N LEU A 91 -0.24 -5.49 -6.05
CA LEU A 91 0.81 -4.59 -5.58
C LEU A 91 1.08 -4.72 -4.07
N LEU A 92 0.08 -5.09 -3.27
CA LEU A 92 0.23 -5.33 -1.83
C LEU A 92 1.08 -6.55 -1.50
N LEU A 93 1.25 -7.50 -2.43
CA LEU A 93 2.12 -8.67 -2.23
C LEU A 93 3.54 -8.28 -1.85
N GLN A 94 4.01 -7.10 -2.28
CA GLN A 94 5.35 -6.61 -1.96
C GLN A 94 5.61 -6.48 -0.44
N TYR A 95 4.55 -6.36 0.37
CA TYR A 95 4.57 -6.22 1.84
C TYR A 95 4.16 -7.50 2.57
N VAL A 96 3.66 -8.52 1.85
CA VAL A 96 3.29 -9.80 2.45
C VAL A 96 4.55 -10.67 2.61
N PRO A 97 4.75 -11.38 3.73
CA PRO A 97 5.86 -12.34 3.88
C PRO A 97 5.83 -13.45 2.83
N ASP A 98 6.99 -13.92 2.36
CA ASP A 98 7.10 -14.91 1.27
C ASP A 98 6.22 -16.15 1.51
N GLU A 99 6.29 -16.73 2.72
CA GLU A 99 5.51 -17.91 3.14
C GLU A 99 3.99 -17.77 2.94
N ARG A 100 3.48 -16.54 2.99
CA ARG A 100 2.05 -16.25 2.81
C ARG A 100 1.71 -15.81 1.39
N ARG A 101 2.68 -15.35 0.60
CA ARG A 101 2.44 -14.91 -0.79
C ARG A 101 2.03 -16.05 -1.70
N GLU A 102 2.58 -17.25 -1.50
CA GLU A 102 2.31 -18.44 -2.32
C GLU A 102 0.81 -18.72 -2.49
N ARG A 103 0.02 -18.47 -1.44
CA ARG A 103 -1.45 -18.67 -1.46
C ARG A 103 -2.18 -17.80 -2.48
N PHE A 104 -1.54 -16.74 -2.96
CA PHE A 104 -2.11 -15.81 -3.92
C PHE A 104 -1.57 -16.01 -5.34
N TYR A 105 -0.58 -16.87 -5.54
CA TYR A 105 0.10 -17.03 -6.83
C TYR A 105 -0.88 -17.39 -7.94
N GLU A 106 -1.62 -18.51 -7.80
CA GLU A 106 -2.56 -18.99 -8.82
C GLU A 106 -3.62 -17.94 -9.18
N PHE A 107 -4.10 -17.20 -8.18
CA PHE A 107 -5.10 -16.15 -8.41
C PHE A 107 -4.55 -15.03 -9.29
N PHE A 108 -3.32 -14.55 -9.02
CA PHE A 108 -2.75 -13.43 -9.76
C PHE A 108 -2.12 -13.84 -11.09
N SER A 109 -1.51 -15.02 -11.19
CA SER A 109 -0.92 -15.53 -12.43
C SER A 109 -1.98 -15.79 -13.51
N SER A 110 -3.22 -16.13 -13.11
CA SER A 110 -4.35 -16.31 -14.05
C SER A 110 -4.90 -15.01 -14.67
N LYS A 111 -4.44 -13.82 -14.24
CA LYS A 111 -4.98 -12.53 -14.73
C LYS A 111 -4.27 -12.06 -16.00
N THR A 112 -4.96 -12.17 -17.13
CA THR A 112 -4.45 -11.96 -18.51
C THR A 112 -3.76 -10.61 -18.78
N ASN A 113 -4.03 -9.55 -18.00
CA ASN A 113 -3.47 -8.21 -18.21
C ASN A 113 -2.66 -7.65 -17.03
N LEU A 114 -2.46 -8.46 -15.98
CA LEU A 114 -1.93 -7.95 -14.70
C LEU A 114 -0.56 -7.28 -14.83
N PHE A 115 0.36 -7.84 -15.62
CA PHE A 115 1.69 -7.25 -15.83
C PHE A 115 1.61 -5.84 -16.46
N ARG A 116 0.75 -5.67 -17.48
CA ARG A 116 0.55 -4.38 -18.15
C ARG A 116 -0.11 -3.37 -17.20
N ASP A 117 -1.05 -3.82 -16.39
CA ASP A 117 -1.75 -2.93 -15.46
C ASP A 117 -0.85 -2.52 -14.28
N LEU A 118 0.03 -3.41 -13.81
CA LEU A 118 1.11 -3.06 -12.88
C LEU A 118 2.08 -2.03 -13.46
N GLU A 119 2.41 -2.08 -14.75
CA GLU A 119 3.23 -1.05 -15.40
C GLU A 119 2.54 0.32 -15.44
N LYS A 120 1.22 0.36 -15.61
CA LYS A 120 0.46 1.62 -15.52
C LYS A 120 0.59 2.22 -14.13
N LEU A 121 0.47 1.40 -13.07
CA LEU A 121 0.66 1.87 -11.69
C LEU A 121 2.07 2.44 -11.46
N GLU A 122 3.10 1.83 -12.03
CA GLU A 122 4.48 2.36 -11.97
C GLU A 122 4.58 3.75 -12.59
N LYS A 123 3.96 3.95 -13.77
CA LYS A 123 3.90 5.26 -14.44
C LYS A 123 3.13 6.32 -13.64
N ARG A 124 2.22 5.89 -12.75
CA ARG A 124 1.47 6.74 -11.81
C ARG A 124 2.24 7.01 -10.51
N GLY A 125 3.47 6.51 -10.38
CA GLY A 125 4.35 6.77 -9.24
C GLY A 125 4.27 5.74 -8.12
N LEU A 126 3.53 4.63 -8.30
CA LEU A 126 3.48 3.57 -7.30
C LEU A 126 4.71 2.67 -7.37
N CYS A 127 5.36 2.48 -6.23
CA CYS A 127 6.56 1.66 -6.10
C CYS A 127 6.25 0.16 -5.93
N GLY A 128 7.24 -0.70 -6.26
CA GLY A 128 7.20 -2.14 -5.95
C GLY A 128 6.62 -3.04 -7.05
N THR A 129 6.10 -2.46 -8.14
CA THR A 129 5.55 -3.20 -9.29
C THR A 129 6.57 -4.17 -9.89
N LYS A 130 7.83 -3.77 -10.02
CA LYS A 130 8.94 -4.62 -10.50
C LYS A 130 9.15 -5.86 -9.62
N LYS A 131 9.15 -5.69 -8.30
CA LYS A 131 9.32 -6.79 -7.33
C LYS A 131 8.17 -7.80 -7.45
N VAL A 132 6.93 -7.30 -7.55
CA VAL A 132 5.74 -8.16 -7.69
C VAL A 132 5.77 -8.91 -9.03
N ARG A 133 6.10 -8.23 -10.13
CA ARG A 133 6.24 -8.85 -11.45
C ARG A 133 7.31 -9.94 -11.46
N GLN A 134 8.48 -9.67 -10.90
CA GLN A 134 9.56 -10.66 -10.79
C GLN A 134 9.11 -11.90 -10.01
N TRP A 135 8.45 -11.71 -8.87
CA TRP A 135 7.93 -12.83 -8.06
C TRP A 135 6.87 -13.66 -8.81
N LEU A 136 5.98 -12.99 -9.55
CA LEU A 136 4.96 -13.67 -10.38
C LEU A 136 5.55 -14.41 -11.59
N SER A 137 6.75 -14.05 -12.05
CA SER A 137 7.42 -14.70 -13.18
C SER A 137 8.41 -15.80 -12.75
N SER A 138 8.78 -15.86 -11.48
CA SER A 138 9.76 -16.81 -10.95
C SER A 138 9.15 -18.13 -10.45
N HIS A 139 7.83 -18.24 -10.48
CA HIS A 139 7.03 -19.40 -10.14
C HIS A 139 6.23 -19.80 -11.37
#